data_AF-A0A7S4LKG8-F1
#
_entry.id   AF-A0A7S4LKG8-F1
#
_cell.length_a   1.000
_cell.length_b   1.000
_cell.length_c   1.000
_cell.angle_alpha   90.00
_cell.angle_beta   90.00
_cell.angle_gamma   90.00
#
_symmetry.space_group_name_H-M   'P 1'
#
loop_
_entity.id
_entity.type
_entity.pdbx_description
1 polymer ?
#
loop_
_entity_poly.entity_id
_entity_poly.type
_entity_poly.pdbx_seq_one_letter_code
_entity_poly.pdbx_strand_id
1 'polypeptide(L)'
;FFSGHVVAQTTGQLFLAPPPSHGRPCHQKLSLARSVQTSRPRASTWSHKMSSATGPSRLATLAHAFSSALAGHPLAELPDCDGVGARIVFGTTDADFEYLSGPMQPYPFIVGPEDVKSLLRLSSHAEIMDFIGFEVEWVRGKIAEGNEFRAILFDVESVVQAGGQGLISPTWDNLVELVESESAAAAAKLRPHLPALKETSYADLVRKIGYDVEKDMSPQEKAKVATFEDYAQHGDGSLGHARAFLRHTLKCTALFAGDGYTRTEAGVRGTREYLVKRLPVSALLVAQIVELRP
;
A
#
# COMPACT_ATOMS: atom_id res chain seq x y z
N PHE A 1 42.36 38.16 -21.30
CA PHE A 1 42.71 37.01 -22.15
C PHE A 1 41.76 35.86 -21.76
N PHE A 2 40.71 35.48 -22.47
CA PHE A 2 40.07 35.88 -23.72
C PHE A 2 38.55 35.87 -23.46
N SER A 3 37.86 36.87 -24.01
CA SER A 3 36.41 36.98 -24.14
C SER A 3 35.96 36.18 -25.38
N GLY A 4 34.71 35.71 -25.42
CA GLY A 4 34.17 35.00 -26.58
C GLY A 4 32.66 34.85 -26.55
N HIS A 5 31.94 35.95 -26.80
CA HIS A 5 30.56 35.94 -27.27
C HIS A 5 30.48 35.24 -28.64
N VAL A 6 29.45 34.41 -28.85
CA VAL A 6 28.97 34.07 -30.19
C VAL A 6 27.47 34.34 -30.26
N VAL A 7 27.14 35.31 -31.09
CA VAL A 7 25.81 35.59 -31.64
C VAL A 7 25.68 34.80 -32.93
N ALA A 8 24.53 34.14 -33.14
CA ALA A 8 24.08 33.76 -34.47
C ALA A 8 22.56 33.84 -34.55
N GLN A 9 22.08 34.82 -35.32
CA GLN A 9 20.73 34.91 -35.88
C GLN A 9 20.72 34.21 -37.24
N THR A 10 19.68 33.42 -37.55
CA THR A 10 19.15 33.20 -38.93
C THR A 10 17.75 32.58 -38.81
N THR A 11 16.67 33.35 -38.93
CA THR A 11 15.74 33.41 -40.09
C THR A 11 15.30 32.06 -40.70
N GLY A 12 13.99 31.82 -40.76
CA GLY A 12 13.42 30.93 -41.79
C GLY A 12 12.07 30.27 -41.50
N GLN A 13 11.02 30.88 -42.06
CA GLN A 13 9.84 30.24 -42.66
C GLN A 13 8.65 29.75 -41.81
N LEU A 14 7.61 30.58 -41.91
CA LEU A 14 6.18 30.28 -41.93
C LEU A 14 5.79 28.95 -42.59
N PHE A 15 4.95 28.18 -41.90
CA PHE A 15 3.88 27.40 -42.52
C PHE A 15 2.56 27.68 -41.78
N LEU A 16 1.63 28.30 -42.50
CA LEU A 16 0.25 28.52 -42.09
C LEU A 16 -0.55 27.24 -42.39
N ALA A 17 -1.13 26.64 -41.36
CA ALA A 17 -2.11 25.56 -41.50
C ALA A 17 -3.51 26.16 -41.76
N PRO A 18 -4.35 25.49 -42.58
CA PRO A 18 -5.66 26.00 -42.96
C PRO A 18 -6.71 25.86 -41.83
N PRO A 19 -7.79 26.67 -41.85
CA PRO A 19 -8.79 26.71 -40.80
C PRO A 19 -9.77 25.53 -40.88
N PRO A 20 -10.35 25.09 -39.75
CA PRO A 20 -11.43 24.11 -39.76
C PRO A 20 -12.77 24.76 -40.13
N SER A 21 -13.49 24.07 -41.00
CA SER A 21 -14.84 24.40 -41.50
C SER A 21 -15.92 24.25 -40.42
N HIS A 22 -16.82 25.23 -40.36
CA HIS A 22 -18.07 25.18 -39.59
C HIS A 22 -19.24 24.58 -40.41
N GLY A 23 -20.09 23.81 -39.71
CA GLY A 23 -21.50 23.53 -40.05
C GLY A 23 -21.79 22.03 -40.24
N ARG A 24 -22.85 21.42 -39.70
CA ARG A 24 -24.05 21.85 -38.96
C ARG A 24 -24.73 20.57 -38.36
N PRO A 25 -25.84 20.68 -37.60
CA PRO A 25 -26.22 19.73 -36.55
C PRO A 25 -27.12 18.58 -37.03
N CYS A 26 -27.13 17.47 -36.29
CA CYS A 26 -28.22 16.50 -36.33
C CYS A 26 -28.62 16.07 -34.92
N HIS A 27 -29.93 16.18 -34.67
CA HIS A 27 -30.63 15.82 -33.45
C HIS A 27 -30.74 14.29 -33.25
N GLN A 28 -31.15 13.95 -32.02
CA GLN A 28 -31.94 12.79 -31.57
C GLN A 28 -31.23 11.60 -30.90
N LYS A 29 -31.34 11.64 -29.56
CA LYS A 29 -31.96 10.63 -28.68
C LYS A 29 -31.67 9.15 -28.99
N LEU A 30 -31.04 8.47 -28.02
CA LEU A 30 -31.62 7.26 -27.41
C LEU A 30 -30.95 7.02 -26.04
N SER A 31 -31.77 7.12 -25.01
CA SER A 31 -31.46 6.68 -23.65
C SER A 31 -31.40 5.17 -23.60
N LEU A 32 -30.31 4.61 -23.13
CA LEU A 32 -30.25 3.26 -22.59
C LEU A 32 -29.44 3.32 -21.30
N ALA A 33 -30.15 3.65 -20.22
CA ALA A 33 -29.67 3.43 -18.87
C ALA A 33 -29.55 1.92 -18.66
N ARG A 34 -28.35 1.37 -18.83
CA ARG A 34 -28.01 0.05 -18.29
C ARG A 34 -27.71 0.25 -16.80
N SER A 35 -28.68 -0.14 -15.98
CA SER A 35 -28.46 -0.41 -14.56
C SER A 35 -27.37 -1.47 -14.45
N VAL A 36 -26.16 -1.05 -14.07
CA VAL A 36 -25.11 -1.96 -13.63
C VAL A 36 -25.47 -2.32 -12.20
N GLN A 37 -26.07 -3.50 -12.02
CA GLN A 37 -26.14 -4.15 -10.72
C GLN A 37 -24.71 -4.46 -10.29
N THR A 38 -24.13 -3.61 -9.46
CA THR A 38 -22.93 -3.93 -8.70
C THR A 38 -23.30 -4.97 -7.66
N SER A 39 -23.04 -6.23 -7.98
CA SER A 39 -23.11 -7.32 -7.02
C SER A 39 -22.07 -7.07 -5.93
N ARG A 40 -22.50 -6.55 -4.77
CA ARG A 40 -21.66 -6.51 -3.58
C ARG A 40 -21.19 -7.93 -3.26
N PRO A 41 -19.89 -8.16 -3.00
CA PRO A 41 -19.42 -9.46 -2.55
C PRO A 41 -20.16 -9.83 -1.25
N ARG A 42 -20.68 -11.07 -1.19
CA ARG A 42 -21.30 -11.61 0.02
C ARG A 42 -20.29 -11.52 1.16
N ALA A 43 -20.58 -10.70 2.16
CA ALA A 43 -19.90 -10.78 3.45
C ALA A 43 -20.01 -12.23 3.94
N SER A 44 -18.90 -12.95 4.03
CA SER A 44 -18.86 -14.24 4.71
C SER A 44 -19.18 -13.95 6.18
N THR A 45 -20.35 -14.40 6.62
CA THR A 45 -20.74 -14.32 8.02
C THR A 45 -19.91 -15.34 8.80
N TRP A 46 -18.82 -14.88 9.40
CA TRP A 46 -18.07 -15.61 10.41
C TRP A 46 -18.93 -15.67 11.68
N SER A 47 -19.51 -16.83 11.98
CA SER A 47 -20.32 -17.03 13.18
C SER A 47 -19.42 -17.52 14.32
N HIS A 48 -19.14 -16.66 15.29
CA HIS A 48 -18.44 -17.06 16.51
C HIS A 48 -19.42 -17.23 17.68
N LYS A 49 -19.39 -18.43 18.28
CA LYS A 49 -19.83 -18.65 19.65
C LYS A 49 -18.89 -17.87 20.58
N MET A 50 -19.38 -16.79 21.18
CA MET A 50 -18.69 -16.12 22.29
C MET A 50 -18.66 -17.08 23.50
N SER A 51 -17.55 -17.78 23.68
CA SER A 51 -17.29 -18.58 24.87
C SER A 51 -16.62 -17.70 25.92
N SER A 52 -17.29 -17.50 27.06
CA SER A 52 -16.76 -16.84 28.24
C SER A 52 -15.73 -17.75 28.94
N ALA A 53 -14.51 -17.83 28.42
CA ALA A 53 -13.42 -18.60 29.03
C ALA A 53 -12.45 -17.67 29.77
N THR A 54 -12.17 -17.99 31.03
CA THR A 54 -11.20 -17.34 31.93
C THR A 54 -9.73 -17.63 31.57
N GLY A 55 -9.45 -18.03 30.34
CA GLY A 55 -8.11 -18.31 29.84
C GLY A 55 -7.43 -17.09 29.22
N PRO A 56 -6.11 -17.15 28.96
CA PRO A 56 -5.45 -16.14 28.13
C PRO A 56 -6.18 -16.01 26.79
N SER A 57 -6.32 -14.79 26.30
CA SER A 57 -6.97 -14.55 25.00
C SER A 57 -6.21 -15.31 23.92
N ARG A 58 -6.91 -15.73 22.86
CA ARG A 58 -6.30 -16.41 21.70
C ARG A 58 -5.08 -15.65 21.17
N LEU A 59 -5.18 -14.32 21.06
CA LEU A 59 -4.08 -13.47 20.62
C LEU A 59 -2.90 -13.48 21.61
N ALA A 60 -3.13 -13.53 22.92
CA ALA A 60 -2.06 -13.63 23.91
C ALA A 60 -1.30 -14.97 23.79
N THR A 61 -2.01 -16.08 23.59
CA THR A 61 -1.40 -17.38 23.30
C THR A 61 -0.57 -17.34 22.02
N LEU A 62 -1.10 -16.68 20.97
CA LEU A 62 -0.41 -16.51 19.70
C LEU A 62 0.86 -15.65 19.83
N ALA A 63 0.77 -14.52 20.54
CA ALA A 63 1.90 -13.64 20.80
C ALA A 63 3.00 -14.35 21.60
N HIS A 64 2.63 -15.15 22.60
CA HIS A 64 3.58 -15.97 23.34
C HIS A 64 4.27 -16.99 22.42
N ALA A 65 3.51 -17.70 21.59
CA ALA A 65 4.07 -18.65 20.63
C ALA A 65 5.03 -17.97 19.65
N PHE A 66 4.69 -16.77 19.16
CA PHE A 66 5.55 -16.00 18.27
C PHE A 66 6.87 -15.63 18.97
N SER A 67 6.81 -15.07 20.17
CA SER A 67 7.99 -14.74 20.97
C SER A 67 8.86 -15.98 21.25
N SER A 68 8.26 -17.13 21.54
CA SER A 68 8.99 -18.39 21.74
C SER A 68 9.70 -18.86 20.47
N ALA A 69 9.05 -18.79 19.30
CA ALA A 69 9.66 -19.15 18.02
C ALA A 69 10.88 -18.27 17.71
N LEU A 70 10.77 -16.97 17.94
CA LEU A 70 11.88 -16.00 17.78
C LEU A 70 13.04 -16.25 18.75
N ALA A 71 12.77 -16.82 19.91
CA ALA A 71 13.79 -17.24 20.87
C ALA A 71 14.46 -18.59 20.50
N GLY A 72 14.15 -19.16 19.33
CA GLY A 72 14.69 -20.43 18.86
C GLY A 72 14.05 -21.66 19.52
N HIS A 73 12.89 -21.49 20.17
CA HIS A 73 12.13 -22.60 20.71
C HIS A 73 11.11 -23.07 19.65
N PRO A 74 11.33 -24.23 19.00
CA PRO A 74 10.41 -24.71 17.98
C PRO A 74 9.04 -24.98 18.59
N LEU A 75 8.00 -24.51 17.90
CA LEU A 75 6.62 -24.77 18.30
C LEU A 75 6.24 -26.19 17.89
N ALA A 76 5.88 -27.02 18.87
CA ALA A 76 5.40 -28.39 18.61
C ALA A 76 4.09 -28.40 17.82
N GLU A 77 3.20 -27.46 18.14
CA GLU A 77 1.95 -27.20 17.42
C GLU A 77 1.76 -25.70 17.28
N LEU A 78 1.21 -25.28 16.14
CA LEU A 78 0.90 -23.88 15.90
C LEU A 78 -0.48 -23.57 16.48
N PRO A 79 -0.63 -22.47 17.24
CA PRO A 79 -1.92 -22.03 17.73
C PRO A 79 -2.88 -21.72 16.57
N ASP A 80 -4.17 -21.64 16.88
CA ASP A 80 -5.19 -21.19 15.94
C ASP A 80 -4.96 -19.72 15.54
N CYS A 81 -4.85 -19.48 14.24
CA CYS A 81 -4.64 -18.16 13.64
C CYS A 81 -5.88 -17.66 12.87
N ASP A 82 -7.00 -18.39 12.91
CA ASP A 82 -8.17 -18.07 12.11
C ASP A 82 -8.71 -16.67 12.44
N GLY A 83 -8.80 -15.81 11.43
CA GLY A 83 -9.26 -14.43 11.59
C GLY A 83 -8.25 -13.48 12.24
N VAL A 84 -6.97 -13.87 12.38
CA VAL A 84 -5.91 -12.99 12.92
C VAL A 84 -5.16 -12.29 11.79
N GLY A 85 -4.92 -10.99 11.90
CA GLY A 85 -4.03 -10.22 11.04
C GLY A 85 -2.73 -9.89 11.75
N ALA A 86 -1.66 -9.67 10.97
CA ALA A 86 -0.39 -9.21 11.51
C ALA A 86 0.16 -8.01 10.72
N ARG A 87 0.73 -7.04 11.43
CA ARG A 87 1.46 -5.90 10.83
C ARG A 87 2.81 -5.74 11.51
N ILE A 88 3.86 -5.60 10.72
CA ILE A 88 5.14 -5.13 11.25
C ILE A 88 5.20 -3.61 11.18
N VAL A 89 5.51 -3.01 12.32
CA VAL A 89 5.72 -1.58 12.51
C VAL A 89 7.14 -1.36 13.03
N PHE A 90 7.64 -0.15 12.84
CA PHE A 90 8.96 0.25 13.32
C PHE A 90 8.95 1.71 13.76
N GLY A 91 9.82 2.05 14.70
CA GLY A 91 9.93 3.40 15.24
C GLY A 91 11.01 3.48 16.31
N THR A 92 11.22 4.68 16.85
CA THR A 92 12.24 4.95 17.88
C THR A 92 11.63 5.26 19.24
N THR A 93 10.31 5.46 19.30
CA THR A 93 9.58 5.81 20.51
C THR A 93 8.32 4.95 20.64
N ASP A 94 7.80 4.80 21.86
CA ASP A 94 6.55 4.05 22.08
C ASP A 94 5.35 4.63 21.31
N ALA A 95 5.34 5.95 21.06
CA ALA A 95 4.32 6.62 20.28
C ALA A 95 4.24 6.14 18.82
N ASP A 96 5.36 5.68 18.25
CA ASP A 96 5.41 5.14 16.89
C ASP A 96 4.64 3.82 16.75
N PHE A 97 4.41 3.13 17.87
CA PHE A 97 3.72 1.85 17.94
C PHE A 97 2.24 1.98 18.35
N GLU A 98 1.75 3.20 18.58
CA GLU A 98 0.35 3.45 18.94
C GLU A 98 -0.62 3.28 17.77
N TYR A 99 -0.11 3.21 16.53
CA TYR A 99 -0.90 3.06 15.32
C TYR A 99 -0.35 1.95 14.42
N LEU A 100 -1.21 1.36 13.58
CA LEU A 100 -0.79 0.37 12.58
C LEU A 100 0.20 0.93 11.51
N SER A 101 0.33 2.25 11.42
CA SER A 101 1.24 2.92 10.49
C SER A 101 1.49 4.38 10.89
N GLY A 102 2.52 4.97 10.29
CA GLY A 102 2.78 6.41 10.39
C GLY A 102 1.65 7.28 9.79
N PRO A 103 1.59 8.57 10.14
CA PRO A 103 0.49 9.47 9.80
C PRO A 103 0.29 9.66 8.28
N MET A 104 1.37 9.50 7.50
CA MET A 104 1.35 9.63 6.04
C MET A 104 0.92 8.35 5.29
N GLN A 105 0.64 7.26 6.01
CA GLN A 105 0.21 6.00 5.40
C GLN A 105 -1.22 5.68 5.87
N PRO A 106 -2.25 6.22 5.19
CA PRO A 106 -3.65 6.02 5.58
C PRO A 106 -4.11 4.57 5.45
N TYR A 107 -3.43 3.78 4.62
CA TYR A 107 -3.77 2.38 4.37
C TYR A 107 -2.52 1.49 4.47
N PRO A 108 -2.18 0.96 5.66
CA PRO A 108 -1.11 -0.04 5.77
C PRO A 108 -1.47 -1.39 5.17
N PHE A 109 -0.46 -2.02 4.55
CA PHE A 109 -0.50 -3.42 4.17
C PHE A 109 -0.33 -4.31 5.41
N ILE A 110 -1.09 -5.37 5.51
CA ILE A 110 -1.01 -6.36 6.58
C ILE A 110 -0.88 -7.76 5.99
N VAL A 111 -0.32 -8.68 6.77
CA VAL A 111 -0.42 -10.12 6.51
C VAL A 111 -1.79 -10.58 6.97
N GLY A 112 -2.54 -11.23 6.08
CA GLY A 112 -3.88 -11.71 6.38
C GLY A 112 -3.90 -13.06 7.13
N PRO A 113 -5.10 -13.49 7.56
CA PRO A 113 -5.29 -14.70 8.36
C PRO A 113 -4.71 -15.97 7.76
N GLU A 114 -4.72 -16.06 6.42
CA GLU A 114 -4.22 -17.24 5.72
C GLU A 114 -2.70 -17.43 5.90
N ASP A 115 -1.98 -16.32 6.12
CA ASP A 115 -0.52 -16.29 6.07
C ASP A 115 0.14 -15.96 7.42
N VAL A 116 -0.61 -15.55 8.45
CA VAL A 116 -0.07 -15.37 9.82
C VAL A 116 0.58 -16.67 10.34
N LYS A 117 0.00 -17.82 10.00
CA LYS A 117 0.59 -19.12 10.37
C LYS A 117 1.96 -19.36 9.72
N SER A 118 2.17 -18.85 8.52
CA SER A 118 3.48 -18.91 7.84
C SER A 118 4.48 -17.99 8.53
N LEU A 119 4.07 -16.80 8.96
CA LEU A 119 4.90 -15.87 9.73
C LEU A 119 5.44 -16.48 11.03
N LEU A 120 4.61 -17.22 11.78
CA LEU A 120 5.02 -17.90 13.03
C LEU A 120 6.04 -19.02 12.85
N ARG A 121 6.16 -19.58 11.63
CA ARG A 121 7.12 -20.64 11.34
C ARG A 121 8.51 -20.10 11.07
N LEU A 122 8.63 -18.79 10.85
CA LEU A 122 9.90 -18.15 10.61
C LEU A 122 10.64 -18.04 11.94
N SER A 123 11.91 -18.40 11.92
CA SER A 123 12.73 -18.59 13.12
C SER A 123 13.71 -17.44 13.36
N SER A 124 13.86 -16.57 12.36
CA SER A 124 14.72 -15.40 12.44
C SER A 124 14.00 -14.13 12.02
N HIS A 125 14.44 -13.01 12.57
CA HIS A 125 13.95 -11.70 12.17
C HIS A 125 14.23 -11.40 10.69
N ALA A 126 15.38 -11.84 10.15
CA ALA A 126 15.71 -11.66 8.75
C ALA A 126 14.71 -12.37 7.82
N GLU A 127 14.33 -13.61 8.15
CA GLU A 127 13.29 -14.34 7.41
C GLU A 127 11.93 -13.62 7.47
N ILE A 128 11.56 -13.07 8.63
CA ILE A 128 10.31 -12.30 8.78
C ILE A 128 10.32 -11.05 7.91
N MET A 129 11.42 -10.31 7.90
CA MET A 129 11.53 -9.09 7.10
C MET A 129 11.51 -9.40 5.60
N ASP A 130 12.20 -10.45 5.15
CA ASP A 130 12.15 -10.91 3.77
C ASP A 130 10.73 -11.37 3.37
N PHE A 131 10.07 -12.14 4.25
CA PHE A 131 8.71 -12.65 4.04
C PHE A 131 7.66 -11.55 3.83
N ILE A 132 7.79 -10.42 4.54
CA ILE A 132 6.90 -9.27 4.38
C ILE A 132 7.38 -8.27 3.31
N GLY A 133 8.47 -8.58 2.60
CA GLY A 133 8.99 -7.78 1.48
C GLY A 133 9.83 -6.56 1.90
N PHE A 134 10.45 -6.58 3.07
CA PHE A 134 11.45 -5.57 3.44
C PHE A 134 12.83 -5.96 2.92
N GLU A 135 13.50 -4.98 2.29
CA GLU A 135 14.87 -5.14 1.82
C GLU A 135 15.85 -5.21 3.00
N VAL A 136 16.75 -6.19 3.01
CA VAL A 136 17.71 -6.44 4.11
C VAL A 136 18.56 -5.19 4.42
N GLU A 137 19.06 -4.50 3.39
CA GLU A 137 19.87 -3.30 3.58
C GLU A 137 19.06 -2.13 4.16
N TRP A 138 17.79 -2.02 3.80
CA TRP A 138 16.90 -1.02 4.38
C TRP A 138 16.64 -1.30 5.86
N VAL A 139 16.40 -2.56 6.23
CA VAL A 139 16.23 -2.97 7.64
C VAL A 139 17.49 -2.65 8.44
N ARG A 140 18.67 -3.02 7.93
CA ARG A 140 19.96 -2.70 8.56
C ARG A 140 20.14 -1.20 8.79
N GLY A 141 19.81 -0.38 7.79
CA GLY A 141 19.84 1.07 7.91
C GLY A 141 18.92 1.59 9.02
N LYS A 142 17.69 1.08 9.11
CA LYS A 142 16.74 1.47 10.16
C LYS A 142 17.20 1.09 11.56
N ILE A 143 17.80 -0.09 11.73
CA ILE A 143 18.40 -0.50 13.01
C ILE A 143 19.56 0.43 13.39
N ALA A 144 20.42 0.78 12.44
CA ALA A 144 21.52 1.71 12.67
C ALA A 144 21.04 3.13 13.04
N GLU A 145 19.87 3.53 12.55
CA GLU A 145 19.16 4.75 12.94
C GLU A 145 18.47 4.66 14.33
N GLY A 146 18.56 3.51 15.01
CA GLY A 146 17.97 3.27 16.33
C GLY A 146 16.50 2.85 16.30
N ASN A 147 15.98 2.41 15.15
CA ASN A 147 14.61 1.91 15.09
C ASN A 147 14.50 0.50 15.68
N GLU A 148 13.45 0.30 16.46
CA GLU A 148 12.95 -1.00 16.88
C GLU A 148 11.86 -1.47 15.92
N PHE A 149 11.68 -2.79 15.82
CA PHE A 149 10.61 -3.40 15.04
C PHE A 149 9.66 -4.13 15.99
N ARG A 150 8.35 -4.05 15.75
CA ARG A 150 7.34 -4.78 16.52
C ARG A 150 6.30 -5.38 15.57
N ALA A 151 5.87 -6.61 15.86
CA ALA A 151 4.74 -7.24 15.21
C ALA A 151 3.48 -6.97 16.03
N ILE A 152 2.46 -6.40 15.40
CA ILE A 152 1.13 -6.20 15.99
C ILE A 152 0.23 -7.31 15.45
N LEU A 153 -0.30 -8.13 16.36
CA LEU A 153 -1.27 -9.18 16.09
C LEU A 153 -2.66 -8.71 16.56
N PHE A 154 -3.68 -8.86 15.72
CA PHE A 154 -5.02 -8.40 16.04
C PHE A 154 -6.09 -9.23 15.32
N ASP A 155 -7.30 -9.27 15.89
CA ASP A 155 -8.43 -9.90 15.21
C ASP A 155 -8.89 -9.02 14.05
N VAL A 156 -8.98 -9.58 12.85
CA VAL A 156 -9.38 -8.85 11.63
C VAL A 156 -10.78 -8.24 11.76
N GLU A 157 -11.69 -8.92 12.47
CA GLU A 157 -13.03 -8.40 12.72
C GLU A 157 -12.99 -7.07 13.51
N SER A 158 -12.00 -6.91 14.40
CA SER A 158 -11.84 -5.68 15.17
C SER A 158 -11.54 -4.46 14.30
N VAL A 159 -10.98 -4.65 13.09
CA VAL A 159 -10.77 -3.57 12.12
C VAL A 159 -12.11 -2.97 11.68
N VAL A 160 -13.11 -3.81 11.42
CA VAL A 160 -14.46 -3.35 11.03
C VAL A 160 -15.14 -2.67 12.22
N GLN A 161 -15.05 -3.27 13.41
CA GLN A 161 -15.67 -2.75 14.62
C GLN A 161 -15.07 -1.40 15.06
N ALA A 162 -13.78 -1.17 14.78
CA ALA A 162 -13.08 0.09 14.99
C ALA A 162 -13.39 1.19 13.95
N GLY A 163 -14.37 0.96 13.07
CA GLY A 163 -14.77 1.92 12.02
C GLY A 163 -13.92 1.85 10.74
N GLY A 164 -13.14 0.78 10.56
CA GLY A 164 -12.48 0.47 9.30
C GLY A 164 -13.43 -0.17 8.27
N GLN A 165 -12.99 -0.23 7.02
CA GLN A 165 -13.74 -0.86 5.92
C GLN A 165 -13.53 -2.39 5.83
N GLY A 166 -12.81 -2.98 6.78
CA GLY A 166 -12.36 -4.37 6.75
C GLY A 166 -11.08 -4.56 5.94
N LEU A 167 -10.86 -5.79 5.47
CA LEU A 167 -9.70 -6.12 4.64
C LEU A 167 -9.99 -5.78 3.17
N ILE A 168 -9.08 -5.00 2.57
CA ILE A 168 -9.13 -4.67 1.15
C ILE A 168 -8.01 -5.44 0.46
N SER A 169 -8.34 -6.38 -0.41
CA SER A 169 -7.30 -7.04 -1.23
C SER A 169 -6.72 -6.00 -2.19
N PRO A 170 -5.40 -5.77 -2.24
CA PRO A 170 -4.78 -4.68 -2.99
C PRO A 170 -4.62 -5.07 -4.46
N THR A 171 -5.73 -5.47 -5.08
CA THR A 171 -5.80 -5.60 -6.53
C THR A 171 -5.91 -4.22 -7.16
N TRP A 172 -5.56 -4.10 -8.43
CA TRP A 172 -5.73 -2.83 -9.14
C TRP A 172 -7.15 -2.28 -9.07
N ASP A 173 -8.16 -3.14 -9.21
CA ASP A 173 -9.55 -2.70 -9.25
C ASP A 173 -10.01 -2.21 -7.87
N ASN A 174 -9.68 -2.96 -6.81
CA ASN A 174 -9.97 -2.56 -5.43
C ASN A 174 -9.20 -1.29 -5.02
N LEU A 175 -7.97 -1.09 -5.50
CA LEU A 175 -7.24 0.15 -5.26
C LEU A 175 -7.92 1.36 -5.90
N VAL A 176 -8.46 1.21 -7.11
CA VAL A 176 -9.18 2.30 -7.78
C VAL A 176 -10.47 2.62 -7.06
N GLU A 177 -11.22 1.60 -6.62
CA GLU A 177 -12.41 1.78 -5.78
C GLU A 177 -12.07 2.46 -4.45
N LEU A 178 -10.97 2.06 -3.80
CA LEU A 178 -10.47 2.68 -2.59
C LEU A 178 -10.16 4.17 -2.83
N VAL A 179 -9.37 4.48 -3.85
CA VAL A 179 -9.00 5.87 -4.18
C VAL A 179 -10.23 6.70 -4.50
N GLU A 180 -11.21 6.15 -5.23
CA GLU A 180 -12.47 6.83 -5.53
C GLU A 180 -13.31 7.11 -4.28
N SER A 181 -13.35 6.15 -3.34
CA SER A 181 -14.07 6.32 -2.07
C SER A 181 -13.46 7.37 -1.16
N GLU A 182 -12.13 7.53 -1.19
CA GLU A 182 -11.40 8.52 -0.39
C GLU A 182 -11.38 9.90 -1.07
N SER A 183 -11.21 9.94 -2.40
CA SER A 183 -11.18 11.15 -3.19
C SER A 183 -11.48 10.89 -4.66
N ALA A 184 -12.70 11.18 -5.08
CA ALA A 184 -13.11 11.10 -6.48
C ALA A 184 -12.20 11.95 -7.41
N ALA A 185 -11.68 13.08 -6.91
CA ALA A 185 -10.75 13.93 -7.65
C ALA A 185 -9.37 13.25 -7.85
N ALA A 186 -8.84 12.58 -6.81
CA ALA A 186 -7.63 11.77 -6.94
C ALA A 186 -7.84 10.61 -7.93
N ALA A 187 -8.98 9.92 -7.84
CA ALA A 187 -9.31 8.84 -8.76
C ALA A 187 -9.41 9.34 -10.21
N ALA A 188 -10.03 10.49 -10.45
CA ALA A 188 -10.10 11.10 -11.77
C ALA A 188 -8.72 11.40 -12.38
N LYS A 189 -7.74 11.81 -11.56
CA LYS A 189 -6.34 11.99 -11.99
C LYS A 189 -5.61 10.67 -12.22
N LEU A 190 -5.86 9.66 -11.41
CA LEU A 190 -5.19 8.34 -11.51
C LEU A 190 -5.69 7.53 -12.72
N ARG A 191 -7.00 7.53 -12.99
CA ARG A 191 -7.66 6.66 -13.98
C ARG A 191 -7.02 6.67 -15.38
N PRO A 192 -6.68 7.83 -15.98
CA PRO A 192 -6.05 7.87 -17.31
C PRO A 192 -4.72 7.10 -17.40
N HIS A 193 -4.03 6.91 -16.27
CA HIS A 193 -2.72 6.27 -16.21
C HIS A 193 -2.78 4.79 -15.88
N LEU A 194 -3.94 4.27 -15.46
CA LEU A 194 -4.09 2.87 -15.05
C LEU A 194 -3.63 1.87 -16.11
N PRO A 195 -3.94 2.01 -17.42
CA PRO A 195 -3.45 1.06 -18.42
C PRO A 195 -1.91 0.98 -18.41
N ALA A 196 -1.23 2.13 -18.40
CA ALA A 196 0.23 2.16 -18.34
C ALA A 196 0.77 1.57 -17.03
N LEU A 197 0.16 1.88 -15.89
CA LEU A 197 0.57 1.37 -14.57
C LEU A 197 0.37 -0.15 -14.43
N LYS A 198 -0.66 -0.73 -15.08
CA LYS A 198 -0.95 -2.17 -15.05
C LYS A 198 -0.04 -2.98 -15.98
N GLU A 199 0.25 -2.44 -17.16
CA GLU A 199 0.89 -3.20 -18.26
C GLU A 199 2.40 -2.97 -18.36
N THR A 200 2.93 -1.94 -17.70
CA THR A 200 4.35 -1.55 -17.80
C THR A 200 5.09 -1.98 -16.52
N SER A 201 6.23 -2.66 -16.67
CA SER A 201 7.08 -2.99 -15.53
C SER A 201 7.57 -1.72 -14.83
N TYR A 202 7.93 -1.80 -13.53
CA TYR A 202 8.44 -0.63 -12.83
C TYR A 202 9.69 -0.04 -13.49
N ALA A 203 10.63 -0.89 -13.92
CA ALA A 203 11.84 -0.45 -14.61
C ALA A 203 11.52 0.28 -15.93
N ASP A 204 10.53 -0.19 -16.68
CA ASP A 204 10.06 0.47 -17.90
C ASP A 204 9.35 1.80 -17.60
N LEU A 205 8.57 1.87 -16.52
CA LEU A 205 7.95 3.11 -16.07
C LEU A 205 9.03 4.14 -15.72
N VAL A 206 10.07 3.76 -14.98
CA VAL A 206 11.20 4.65 -14.65
C VAL A 206 11.87 5.17 -15.93
N ARG A 207 12.16 4.30 -16.90
CA ARG A 207 12.69 4.72 -18.21
C ARG A 207 11.78 5.70 -18.94
N LYS A 208 10.47 5.46 -18.92
CA LYS A 208 9.46 6.27 -19.61
C LYS A 208 9.23 7.63 -18.93
N ILE A 209 9.25 7.66 -17.60
CA ILE A 209 9.07 8.87 -16.79
C ILE A 209 10.35 9.72 -16.77
N GLY A 210 11.52 9.06 -16.84
CA GLY A 210 12.83 9.72 -16.84
C GLY A 210 13.48 9.87 -15.47
N TYR A 211 12.88 9.33 -14.40
CA TYR A 211 13.42 9.31 -13.05
C TYR A 211 12.76 8.22 -12.19
N ASP A 212 13.42 7.81 -11.10
CA ASP A 212 12.88 6.84 -10.13
C ASP A 212 12.08 7.58 -9.04
N VAL A 213 10.76 7.35 -8.99
CA VAL A 213 9.88 8.04 -8.02
C VAL A 213 10.18 7.68 -6.56
N GLU A 214 10.83 6.55 -6.30
CA GLU A 214 11.22 6.11 -4.95
C GLU A 214 12.50 6.81 -4.49
N LYS A 215 13.47 6.96 -5.41
CA LYS A 215 14.83 7.41 -5.10
C LYS A 215 15.06 8.89 -5.41
N ASP A 216 14.57 9.37 -6.55
CA ASP A 216 14.99 10.65 -7.13
C ASP A 216 14.01 11.80 -6.86
N MET A 217 12.81 11.50 -6.36
CA MET A 217 11.79 12.52 -6.13
C MET A 217 12.13 13.40 -4.91
N SER A 218 12.14 14.72 -5.11
CA SER A 218 12.43 15.71 -4.07
C SER A 218 11.35 15.72 -2.97
N PRO A 219 11.67 16.20 -1.74
CA PRO A 219 10.67 16.35 -0.68
C PRO A 219 9.46 17.20 -1.10
N GLN A 220 9.68 18.25 -1.88
CA GLN A 220 8.62 19.15 -2.35
C GLN A 220 7.68 18.46 -3.34
N GLU A 221 8.21 17.65 -4.26
CA GLU A 221 7.37 16.87 -5.18
C GLU A 221 6.64 15.72 -4.44
N LYS A 222 7.32 15.06 -3.49
CA LYS A 222 6.70 14.03 -2.63
C LYS A 222 5.50 14.59 -1.87
N ALA A 223 5.61 15.80 -1.31
CA ALA A 223 4.51 16.43 -0.57
C ALA A 223 3.23 16.59 -1.41
N LYS A 224 3.36 16.85 -2.72
CA LYS A 224 2.20 16.98 -3.63
C LYS A 224 1.45 15.67 -3.88
N VAL A 225 1.99 14.53 -3.44
CA VAL A 225 1.43 13.20 -3.72
C VAL A 225 1.40 12.30 -2.47
N ALA A 226 1.63 12.87 -1.29
CA ALA A 226 1.74 12.11 -0.04
C ALA A 226 0.39 11.86 0.64
N THR A 227 -0.67 12.57 0.22
CA THR A 227 -2.05 12.32 0.64
C THR A 227 -3.00 12.32 -0.56
N PHE A 228 -4.22 11.79 -0.37
CA PHE A 228 -5.29 11.85 -1.37
C PHE A 228 -5.63 13.29 -1.76
N GLU A 229 -5.66 14.21 -0.78
CA GLU A 229 -6.00 15.61 -1.01
C GLU A 229 -4.88 16.36 -1.75
N ASP A 230 -3.63 16.17 -1.32
CA ASP A 230 -2.48 16.78 -2.00
C ASP A 230 -2.38 16.32 -3.45
N TYR A 231 -2.57 15.03 -3.72
CA TYR A 231 -2.55 14.52 -5.10
C TYR A 231 -3.72 15.10 -5.91
N ALA A 232 -4.91 15.15 -5.34
CA ALA A 232 -6.09 15.73 -5.98
C ALA A 232 -5.92 17.22 -6.32
N GLN A 233 -5.25 18.00 -5.47
CA GLN A 233 -5.08 19.45 -5.66
C GLN A 233 -3.82 19.79 -6.44
N HIS A 234 -2.68 19.19 -6.09
CA HIS A 234 -1.34 19.61 -6.51
C HIS A 234 -0.64 18.60 -7.42
N GLY A 235 -1.15 17.36 -7.52
CA GLY A 235 -0.64 16.40 -8.49
C GLY A 235 -0.74 16.95 -9.92
N ASP A 236 0.34 16.90 -10.69
CA ASP A 236 0.43 17.50 -12.03
C ASP A 236 -0.31 16.69 -13.12
N GLY A 237 -0.90 15.54 -12.75
CA GLY A 237 -1.62 14.67 -13.67
C GLY A 237 -0.71 13.87 -14.60
N SER A 238 0.61 13.86 -14.38
CA SER A 238 1.56 13.04 -15.12
C SER A 238 1.54 11.58 -14.65
N LEU A 239 2.06 10.67 -15.50
CA LEU A 239 2.29 9.28 -15.14
C LEU A 239 3.26 9.16 -13.95
N GLY A 240 4.24 10.07 -13.85
CA GLY A 240 5.18 10.15 -12.73
C GLY A 240 4.47 10.43 -11.41
N HIS A 241 3.62 11.46 -11.35
CA HIS A 241 2.85 11.76 -10.13
C HIS A 241 1.81 10.68 -9.83
N ALA A 242 1.18 10.06 -10.82
CA ALA A 242 0.28 8.93 -10.59
C ALA A 242 1.02 7.75 -9.93
N ARG A 243 2.21 7.40 -10.44
CA ARG A 243 3.05 6.34 -9.85
C ARG A 243 3.54 6.73 -8.45
N ALA A 244 3.94 7.98 -8.27
CA ALA A 244 4.41 8.51 -7.00
C ALA A 244 3.31 8.59 -5.95
N PHE A 245 2.08 8.93 -6.32
CA PHE A 245 0.91 8.87 -5.44
C PHE A 245 0.68 7.45 -4.89
N LEU A 246 0.67 6.45 -5.77
CA LEU A 246 0.56 5.04 -5.35
C LEU A 246 1.70 4.64 -4.40
N ARG A 247 2.93 5.13 -4.63
CA ARG A 247 4.07 4.84 -3.76
C ARG A 247 3.99 5.55 -2.42
N HIS A 248 3.75 6.85 -2.40
CA HIS A 248 3.97 7.68 -1.22
C HIS A 248 2.74 7.74 -0.32
N THR A 249 1.53 7.70 -0.90
CA THR A 249 0.27 7.61 -0.15
C THR A 249 -0.08 6.16 0.19
N LEU A 250 -0.10 5.27 -0.80
CA LEU A 250 -0.60 3.89 -0.64
C LEU A 250 0.47 2.84 -0.43
N LYS A 251 1.76 3.21 -0.43
CA LYS A 251 2.91 2.29 -0.29
C LYS A 251 3.00 1.16 -1.32
N CYS A 252 2.41 1.33 -2.50
CA CYS A 252 2.68 0.44 -3.64
C CYS A 252 4.14 0.62 -4.11
N THR A 253 5.05 -0.25 -3.69
CA THR A 253 6.48 -0.22 -4.05
C THR A 253 6.72 -0.68 -5.49
N ALA A 254 7.97 -0.65 -5.95
CA ALA A 254 8.38 -1.26 -7.22
C ALA A 254 7.97 -2.74 -7.39
N LEU A 255 7.74 -3.44 -6.28
CA LEU A 255 7.35 -4.86 -6.26
C LEU A 255 5.82 -5.07 -6.37
N PHE A 256 5.04 -3.99 -6.28
CA PHE A 256 3.58 -4.06 -6.36
C PHE A 256 3.10 -4.44 -7.76
N ALA A 257 2.38 -5.56 -7.87
CA ALA A 257 1.80 -6.05 -9.12
C ALA A 257 0.29 -5.86 -9.24
N GLY A 258 -0.39 -5.51 -8.14
CA GLY A 258 -1.84 -5.33 -8.11
C GLY A 258 -2.66 -6.60 -8.32
N ASP A 259 -2.12 -7.74 -7.89
CA ASP A 259 -2.80 -9.05 -7.87
C ASP A 259 -3.14 -9.53 -6.44
N GLY A 260 -2.83 -8.73 -5.41
CA GLY A 260 -3.13 -9.02 -4.01
C GLY A 260 -2.08 -9.85 -3.28
N TYR A 261 -0.85 -9.96 -3.82
CA TYR A 261 0.24 -10.72 -3.21
C TYR A 261 1.52 -9.91 -3.11
N THR A 262 2.31 -10.20 -2.07
CA THR A 262 3.68 -9.72 -1.97
C THR A 262 4.56 -10.35 -3.05
N ARG A 263 5.68 -9.70 -3.37
CA ARG A 263 6.70 -10.23 -4.27
C ARG A 263 8.08 -9.97 -3.71
N THR A 264 9.00 -10.92 -3.94
CA THR A 264 10.42 -10.71 -3.68
C THR A 264 11.05 -9.90 -4.81
N GLU A 265 12.29 -9.44 -4.65
CA GLU A 265 13.06 -8.76 -5.70
C GLU A 265 13.24 -9.62 -6.96
N ALA A 266 13.29 -10.95 -6.80
CA ALA A 266 13.33 -11.91 -7.91
C ALA A 266 11.96 -12.08 -8.62
N GLY A 267 10.93 -11.33 -8.20
CA GLY A 267 9.58 -11.40 -8.75
C GLY A 267 8.78 -12.62 -8.28
N VAL A 268 9.32 -13.41 -7.35
CA VAL A 268 8.65 -14.59 -6.79
C VAL A 268 7.46 -14.13 -5.96
N ARG A 269 6.30 -14.69 -6.25
CA ARG A 269 5.07 -14.40 -5.51
C ARG A 269 5.15 -14.96 -4.10
N GLY A 270 4.90 -14.11 -3.11
CA GLY A 270 4.83 -14.45 -1.71
C GLY A 270 3.38 -14.64 -1.23
N THR A 271 3.07 -13.98 -0.13
CA THR A 271 1.83 -14.16 0.65
C THR A 271 0.73 -13.21 0.23
N ARG A 272 -0.51 -13.51 0.63
CA ARG A 272 -1.63 -12.59 0.48
C ARG A 272 -1.43 -11.42 1.42
N GLU A 273 -1.52 -10.24 0.86
CA GLU A 273 -1.51 -8.99 1.60
C GLU A 273 -2.87 -8.31 1.50
N TYR A 274 -3.18 -7.50 2.51
CA TYR A 274 -4.42 -6.75 2.59
C TYR A 274 -4.13 -5.34 3.03
N LEU A 275 -4.87 -4.37 2.52
CA LEU A 275 -4.89 -3.02 3.06
C LEU A 275 -5.97 -2.92 4.12
N VAL A 276 -5.66 -2.21 5.20
CA VAL A 276 -6.64 -1.80 6.22
C VAL A 276 -6.52 -0.31 6.43
N LYS A 277 -7.60 0.33 6.88
CA LYS A 277 -7.53 1.75 7.29
C LYS A 277 -6.58 1.89 8.48
N ARG A 278 -5.80 2.97 8.48
CA ARG A 278 -4.94 3.33 9.62
C ARG A 278 -5.81 3.54 10.85
N LEU A 279 -5.55 2.74 11.88
CA LEU A 279 -6.25 2.75 13.15
C LEU A 279 -5.24 2.81 14.31
N PRO A 280 -5.61 3.43 15.44
CA PRO A 280 -4.85 3.28 16.66
C PRO A 280 -4.94 1.82 17.13
N VAL A 281 -3.83 1.28 17.63
CA VAL A 281 -3.76 -0.10 18.13
C VAL A 281 -4.74 -0.33 19.28
N SER A 282 -4.98 0.69 20.10
CA SER A 282 -5.96 0.65 21.19
C SER A 282 -7.42 0.48 20.74
N ALA A 283 -7.74 0.77 19.47
CA ALA A 283 -9.07 0.50 18.92
C ALA A 283 -9.24 -0.95 18.44
N LEU A 284 -8.15 -1.69 18.31
CA LEU A 284 -8.17 -3.10 17.93
C LEU A 284 -8.35 -3.93 19.20
N LEU A 285 -9.48 -4.65 19.27
CA LEU A 285 -9.79 -5.47 20.44
C LEU A 285 -8.65 -6.45 20.71
N VAL A 286 -8.14 -6.40 21.95
CA VAL A 286 -7.15 -7.32 22.51
C VAL A 286 -5.87 -7.50 21.67
N ALA A 287 -5.50 -6.50 20.86
CA ALA A 287 -4.28 -6.53 20.07
C ALA A 287 -3.04 -6.81 20.94
N GLN A 288 -2.11 -7.59 20.39
CA GLN A 288 -0.87 -7.97 21.04
C GLN A 288 0.32 -7.43 20.27
N ILE A 289 1.34 -7.00 20.99
CA ILE A 289 2.58 -6.48 20.42
C ILE A 289 3.70 -7.46 20.78
N VAL A 290 4.44 -7.91 19.77
CA VAL A 290 5.60 -8.78 19.90
C VAL A 290 6.81 -8.00 19.43
N GLU A 291 7.84 -7.88 20.29
CA GLU A 291 9.10 -7.26 19.89
C GLU A 291 9.82 -8.12 18.87
N LEU A 292 10.30 -7.48 17.80
CA LEU A 292 11.23 -8.05 16.84
C LEU A 292 12.58 -7.42 17.11
N ARG A 293 13.58 -8.22 17.49
CA ARG A 293 14.95 -7.79 17.77
C ARG A 293 15.89 -8.28 16.65
N PRO A 294 15.78 -7.71 15.43
CA PRO A 294 16.58 -8.11 14.28
C PRO A 294 18.09 -7.99 14.47
#